data_AF-A0A967W6J8-F1
#
_entry.id   AF-A0A967W6J8-F1
#
_cell.length_a   1.000
_cell.length_b   1.000
_cell.length_c   1.000
_cell.angle_alpha   90.00
_cell.angle_beta   90.00
_cell.angle_gamma   90.00
#
_symmetry.space_group_name_H-M   'P 1'
#
loop_
_entity.id
_entity.type
_entity.pdbx_description
1 polymer ?
#
loop_
_entity_poly.entity_id
_entity_poly.type
_entity_poly.pdbx_seq_one_letter_code
_entity_poly.pdbx_strand_id
1 'polypeptide(L)'
;SAGCERPMVRDLVTAEAVHGATGIDGTEITEPVTPLQSRHAVDFIIETLLAADEHSVTLVPTGPLTNIGTAMQRQPRILGKVREVVLMGGAMREG
;
A
#
# COMPACT_ATOMS: atom_id res chain seq x y z
N SER A 1 6.51 -4.05 11.66
CA SER A 1 5.30 -3.24 11.47
C SER A 1 4.89 -3.29 10.02
N ALA A 2 3.74 -3.89 9.75
CA ALA A 2 3.08 -3.78 8.46
C ALA A 2 2.43 -2.39 8.32
N GLY A 3 1.76 -2.13 7.20
CA GLY A 3 0.93 -0.93 7.03
C GLY A 3 -0.41 -1.04 7.76
N CYS A 4 -1.42 -0.31 7.28
CA CYS A 4 -2.77 -0.36 7.84
C CYS A 4 -3.38 -1.76 7.70
N GLU A 5 -3.81 -2.34 8.82
CA GLU A 5 -4.36 -3.70 8.89
C GLU A 5 -5.86 -3.78 8.50
N ARG A 6 -6.53 -2.63 8.35
CA ARG A 6 -7.96 -2.56 8.02
C ARG A 6 -8.29 -1.32 7.16
N PRO A 7 -9.41 -1.31 6.43
CA PRO A 7 -9.85 -0.13 5.70
C PRO A 7 -10.10 1.06 6.64
N MET A 8 -10.05 2.28 6.08
CA MET A 8 -10.18 3.52 6.87
C MET A 8 -11.56 3.67 7.53
N VAL A 9 -12.61 3.14 6.90
CA VAL A 9 -14.01 3.34 7.33
C VAL A 9 -14.83 2.05 7.31
N ARG A 10 -14.73 1.26 6.22
CA ARG A 10 -15.53 0.04 6.06
C ARG A 10 -14.91 -1.15 6.79
N ASP A 11 -15.73 -2.17 7.00
CA ASP A 11 -15.28 -3.45 7.53
C ASP A 11 -14.33 -4.15 6.54
N LEU A 12 -13.40 -4.93 7.10
CA LEU A 12 -12.45 -5.72 6.33
C LEU A 12 -13.18 -6.91 5.70
N VAL A 13 -13.00 -7.05 4.38
CA VAL A 13 -13.41 -8.23 3.62
C VAL A 13 -12.16 -8.75 2.90
N THR A 14 -11.86 -10.03 3.13
CA THR A 14 -10.70 -10.73 2.58
C THR A 14 -11.08 -11.56 1.37
N ALA A 15 -10.08 -12.02 0.61
CA ALA A 15 -10.26 -12.70 -0.68
C ALA A 15 -9.59 -14.08 -0.70
N GLU A 16 -9.59 -14.82 0.41
CA GLU A 16 -9.01 -16.17 0.51
C GLU A 16 -9.66 -17.14 -0.50
N ALA A 17 -10.92 -16.91 -0.87
CA ALA A 17 -11.60 -17.70 -1.91
C ALA A 17 -10.93 -17.61 -3.30
N VAL A 18 -10.16 -16.55 -3.57
CA VAL A 18 -9.46 -16.31 -4.84
C VAL A 18 -7.97 -16.66 -4.73
N HIS A 19 -7.34 -16.30 -3.61
CA HIS A 19 -5.89 -16.36 -3.45
C HIS A 19 -5.40 -17.50 -2.53
N GLY A 20 -6.32 -18.25 -1.94
CA GLY A 20 -6.00 -19.32 -1.01
C GLY A 20 -5.66 -18.82 0.40
N ALA A 21 -5.47 -19.76 1.34
CA ALA A 21 -5.27 -19.43 2.75
C ALA A 21 -3.90 -18.80 3.03
N THR A 22 -2.90 -19.10 2.19
CA THR A 22 -1.56 -18.52 2.28
C THR A 22 -1.41 -17.23 1.46
N GLY A 23 -2.41 -16.90 0.64
CA GLY A 23 -2.39 -15.80 -0.33
C GLY A 23 -1.65 -16.12 -1.64
N ILE A 24 -0.92 -17.24 -1.71
CA ILE A 24 -0.20 -17.74 -2.89
C ILE A 24 -0.22 -19.28 -2.94
N ASP A 25 -1.38 -19.90 -2.69
CA ASP A 25 -1.52 -21.36 -2.63
C ASP A 25 -0.97 -22.05 -3.90
N GLY A 26 -0.35 -23.21 -3.72
CA GLY A 26 0.30 -23.97 -4.81
C GLY A 26 1.80 -23.73 -4.98
N THR A 27 2.42 -22.97 -4.07
CA THR A 27 3.87 -22.70 -4.04
C THR A 27 4.46 -23.04 -2.67
N GLU A 28 5.71 -23.52 -2.63
CA GLU A 28 6.46 -23.64 -1.38
C GLU A 28 6.89 -22.27 -0.86
N ILE A 29 6.46 -21.92 0.35
CA ILE A 29 6.83 -20.66 1.00
C ILE A 29 8.12 -20.90 1.79
N THR A 30 9.18 -20.18 1.43
CA THR A 30 10.45 -20.19 2.14
C THR A 30 10.48 -19.11 3.22
N GLU A 31 11.21 -19.38 4.31
CA GLU A 31 11.34 -18.41 5.40
C GLU A 31 12.08 -17.15 4.91
N PRO A 32 11.52 -15.94 5.13
CA PRO A 32 12.18 -14.71 4.70
C PRO A 32 13.46 -14.46 5.49
N VAL A 33 14.58 -14.25 4.78
CA VAL A 33 15.86 -13.84 5.40
C VAL A 33 15.90 -12.36 5.79
N THR A 34 14.99 -11.56 5.24
CA THR A 34 14.88 -10.13 5.57
C THR A 34 13.88 -9.93 6.70
N PRO A 35 14.31 -9.36 7.84
CA PRO A 35 13.40 -9.14 8.96
C PRO A 35 12.40 -8.03 8.63
N LEU A 36 11.19 -8.18 9.20
CA LEU A 36 10.17 -7.15 9.16
C LEU A 36 10.71 -5.85 9.76
N GLN A 37 10.55 -4.75 9.02
CA GLN A 37 10.95 -3.42 9.49
C GLN A 37 10.12 -3.01 10.70
N SER A 38 10.71 -2.30 11.66
CA SER A 38 10.01 -1.78 12.85
C SER A 38 9.20 -0.52 12.59
N ARG A 39 9.48 0.18 11.49
CA ARG A 39 8.80 1.41 11.04
C ARG A 39 7.53 1.10 10.26
N HIS A 40 6.43 1.76 10.62
CA HIS A 40 5.13 1.56 9.97
C HIS A 40 5.16 2.09 8.53
N ALA A 41 4.48 1.41 7.59
CA ALA A 41 4.55 1.74 6.17
C ALA A 41 4.12 3.18 5.84
N VAL A 42 3.12 3.71 6.56
CA VAL A 42 2.68 5.10 6.40
C VAL A 42 3.77 6.10 6.79
N ASP A 43 4.49 5.86 7.88
CA ASP A 43 5.58 6.75 8.31
C ASP A 43 6.74 6.68 7.32
N PHE A 44 7.06 5.47 6.85
CA PHE A 44 8.04 5.29 5.77
C PHE A 44 7.67 6.08 4.51
N ILE A 45 6.43 5.97 4.02
CA ILE A 45 5.97 6.72 2.84
C ILE A 45 6.11 8.23 3.05
N ILE A 46 5.69 8.74 4.21
CA ILE A 46 5.78 10.17 4.52
C ILE A 46 7.23 10.63 4.54
N GLU A 47 8.10 9.93 5.27
CA GLU A 47 9.52 10.26 5.39
C GLU A 47 10.24 10.21 4.04
N THR A 48 10.00 9.16 3.25
CA THR A 48 10.59 9.01 1.92
C THR A 48 10.16 10.14 0.98
N LEU A 49 8.88 10.50 0.96
CA LEU A 49 8.40 11.59 0.11
C LEU A 49 8.95 12.94 0.57
N LEU A 50 8.96 13.23 1.87
CA LEU A 50 9.50 14.49 2.40
C LEU A 50 10.99 14.66 2.08
N ALA A 51 11.76 13.57 2.04
CA ALA A 51 13.17 13.57 1.68
C ALA A 51 13.43 13.65 0.16
N ALA A 52 12.40 13.47 -0.68
CA ALA A 52 12.53 13.48 -2.13
C ALA A 52 12.42 14.89 -2.73
N ASP A 53 12.91 15.02 -3.96
CA ASP A 53 12.71 16.23 -4.76
C ASP A 53 11.23 16.37 -5.17
N GLU A 54 10.80 17.60 -5.46
CA GLU A 54 9.45 17.85 -5.97
C GLU A 54 9.18 17.04 -7.24
N HIS A 55 7.98 16.44 -7.33
CA HIS A 55 7.52 15.66 -8.47
C HIS A 55 8.49 14.57 -8.96
N SER A 56 9.24 13.93 -8.04
CA SER A 56 10.25 12.91 -8.39
C SER A 56 9.78 11.47 -8.15
N VAL A 57 8.78 11.25 -7.29
CA VAL A 57 8.38 9.91 -6.85
C VAL A 57 7.09 9.44 -7.52
N THR A 58 7.09 8.22 -8.05
CA THR A 58 5.88 7.55 -8.56
C THR A 58 5.36 6.54 -7.53
N LEU A 59 4.08 6.65 -7.18
CA LEU A 59 3.41 5.68 -6.32
C LEU A 59 2.71 4.62 -7.18
N VAL A 60 2.95 3.34 -6.90
CA VAL A 60 2.34 2.21 -7.64
C VAL A 60 1.54 1.31 -6.69
N PRO A 61 0.33 1.71 -6.25
CA PRO A 61 -0.49 0.88 -5.39
C PRO A 61 -1.19 -0.23 -6.19
N THR A 62 -0.96 -1.47 -5.78
CA THR A 62 -1.56 -2.69 -6.37
C THR A 62 -2.58 -3.38 -5.45
N GLY A 63 -2.87 -2.78 -4.30
CA GLY A 63 -3.90 -3.22 -3.35
C GLY A 63 -4.74 -2.03 -2.85
N PRO A 64 -5.48 -2.19 -1.74
CA PRO A 64 -6.27 -1.11 -1.17
C PRO A 64 -5.44 0.16 -0.90
N LEU A 65 -6.01 1.32 -1.24
CA LEU A 65 -5.32 2.63 -1.11
C LEU A 65 -5.17 3.12 0.33
N THR A 66 -5.47 2.30 1.34
CA THR A 66 -5.52 2.68 2.76
C THR A 66 -4.23 3.35 3.25
N ASN A 67 -3.06 2.80 2.92
CA ASN A 67 -1.76 3.38 3.32
C ASN A 67 -1.56 4.75 2.67
N ILE A 68 -1.86 4.86 1.37
CA ILE A 68 -1.69 6.10 0.60
C ILE A 68 -2.62 7.19 1.11
N GLY A 69 -3.92 6.87 1.28
CA GLY A 69 -4.91 7.80 1.81
C GLY A 69 -4.57 8.26 3.23
N THR A 70 -4.11 7.35 4.09
CA THR A 70 -3.68 7.70 5.46
C THR A 70 -2.45 8.60 5.45
N ALA A 71 -1.47 8.34 4.58
CA ALA A 71 -0.28 9.19 4.45
C ALA A 71 -0.64 10.61 4.01
N MET A 72 -1.51 10.73 2.98
CA MET A 72 -1.97 12.02 2.47
C MET A 72 -2.79 12.82 3.51
N GLN A 73 -3.63 12.14 4.31
CA GLN A 73 -4.37 12.81 5.39
C GLN A 73 -3.46 13.28 6.52
N ARG A 74 -2.48 12.46 6.92
CA ARG A 74 -1.53 12.81 8.00
C ARG A 74 -0.54 13.89 7.60
N GLN A 75 -0.07 13.89 6.35
CA GLN A 75 0.89 14.87 5.84
C GLN A 75 0.56 15.31 4.41
N PRO A 76 -0.32 16.30 4.23
CA PRO A 76 -0.70 16.79 2.90
C PRO A 76 0.46 17.35 2.07
N ARG A 77 1.56 17.79 2.71
CA ARG A 77 2.73 18.34 2.00
C ARG A 77 3.45 17.31 1.13
N ILE A 78 3.25 16.01 1.37
CA ILE A 78 3.86 14.97 0.53
C ILE A 78 3.31 14.97 -0.90
N LEU A 79 2.15 15.61 -1.15
CA LEU A 79 1.53 15.62 -2.48
C LEU A 79 2.40 16.31 -3.54
N GLY A 80 3.16 17.35 -3.18
CA GLY A 80 4.10 18.02 -4.10
C GLY A 80 5.28 17.13 -4.52
N LYS A 81 5.55 16.08 -3.75
CA LYS A 81 6.65 15.13 -3.99
C LYS A 81 6.29 14.06 -5.01
N VAL A 82 4.99 13.82 -5.18
CA VAL A 82 4.47 12.79 -6.07
C VAL A 82 4.45 13.32 -7.51
N ARG A 83 5.12 12.59 -8.39
CA ARG A 83 5.09 12.80 -9.84
C ARG A 83 3.78 12.31 -10.43
N GLU A 84 3.44 11.06 -10.12
CA GLU A 84 2.25 10.38 -10.62
C GLU A 84 1.86 9.22 -9.70
N VAL A 85 0.62 8.77 -9.82
CA VAL A 85 0.10 7.57 -9.17
C VAL A 85 -0.39 6.61 -10.25
N VAL A 86 0.23 5.44 -10.35
CA VAL A 86 -0.16 4.37 -11.28
C VAL A 86 -0.79 3.25 -10.47
N LEU A 87 -2.11 3.21 -10.43
CA LEU A 87 -2.84 2.27 -9.57
C LEU A 87 -3.51 1.14 -10.36
N MET A 88 -3.54 -0.05 -9.77
CA MET A 88 -4.40 -1.16 -10.22
C MET A 88 -5.69 -1.13 -9.41
N GLY A 89 -6.81 -0.87 -10.08
CA GLY A 89 -8.13 -0.84 -9.45
C GLY A 89 -9.17 -0.09 -10.27
N GLY A 90 -10.44 -0.34 -9.97
CA GLY A 90 -11.58 0.21 -10.70
C GLY A 90 -12.06 -0.69 -11.85
N ALA A 91 -13.32 -0.50 -12.25
CA ALA A 91 -13.94 -1.16 -13.39
C ALA A 91 -14.80 -0.13 -14.14
N MET A 92 -14.67 -0.03 -15.46
CA MET A 92 -15.52 0.87 -16.26
C MET A 92 -16.89 0.27 -16.55
N ARG A 93 -16.96 -1.07 -16.63
CA ARG A 93 -18.17 -1.87 -16.76
C ARG A 93 -17.93 -3.18 -16.02
N GLU A 94 -18.91 -3.65 -15.26
CA GLU A 94 -18.99 -5.03 -14.81
C GLU A 94 -19.93 -5.78 -15.76
N GLY A 95 -19.62 -7.04 -16.04
CA GLY A 95 -20.48 -7.94 -16.80
C GLY A 95 -21.55 -8.53 -15.90
#